data_AF-A0A2T0S283-F1
#
_entry.id   AF-A0A2T0S283-F1
#
_cell.length_a   1.000
_cell.length_b   1.000
_cell.length_c   1.000
_cell.angle_alpha   90.00
_cell.angle_beta   90.00
_cell.angle_gamma   90.00
#
_symmetry.space_group_name_H-M   'P 1'
#
loop_
_entity.id
_entity.type
_entity.pdbx_description
1 polymer ?
#
loop_
_entity_poly.entity_id
_entity_poly.type
_entity_poly.pdbx_seq_one_letter_code
_entity_poly.pdbx_strand_id
1 'polypeptide(L)'
;MHARLRDMLDELRDGVVPAGELGAHCLAFCSAVTRHHTGEDLTVFPELAARHPELRSFLHDLARDHQVIAGMLARLTELTRGETPGSGTGTGTGGPDPGASGGPGAGGGRGAGGGPGGGPGGGPGGGPGAGGGPGAGGQRTDWPAGVRAELDGLAAVLETHFLGEEKRLAGVLNALDPAVNLTGFEDVADFS
;
A
#
# COMPACT_ATOMS: atom_id res chain seq x y z
N MET A 1 1.30 -14.11 13.04
CA MET A 1 0.27 -13.12 12.66
C MET A 1 0.92 -11.88 12.03
N HIS A 2 1.76 -11.13 12.76
CA HIS A 2 2.37 -9.89 12.26
C HIS A 2 3.12 -10.02 10.93
N ALA A 3 3.87 -11.11 10.69
CA ALA A 3 4.53 -11.33 9.40
C ALA A 3 3.54 -11.26 8.20
N ARG A 4 2.39 -11.93 8.32
CA ARG A 4 1.34 -11.87 7.30
C ARG A 4 0.78 -10.46 7.12
N LEU A 5 0.59 -9.71 8.20
CA LEU A 5 0.09 -8.33 8.12
C LEU A 5 1.11 -7.40 7.45
N ARG A 6 2.42 -7.61 7.67
CA ARG A 6 3.48 -6.90 6.95
C ARG A 6 3.44 -7.22 5.46
N ASP A 7 3.35 -8.49 5.09
CA ASP A 7 3.28 -8.92 3.68
C ASP A 7 2.09 -8.26 2.96
N MET A 8 0.90 -8.28 3.57
CA MET A 8 -0.30 -7.63 3.01
C MET A 8 -0.13 -6.12 2.82
N LEU A 9 0.56 -5.45 3.75
CA LEU A 9 0.81 -4.01 3.66
C LEU A 9 1.85 -3.68 2.58
N ASP A 10 2.89 -4.49 2.46
CA ASP A 10 3.91 -4.31 1.42
C ASP A 10 3.32 -4.54 0.03
N GLU A 11 2.45 -5.55 -0.16
CA GLU A 11 1.71 -5.75 -1.41
C GLU A 11 0.85 -4.52 -1.79
N LEU A 12 0.16 -3.93 -0.81
CA LEU A 12 -0.61 -2.71 -1.00
C LEU A 12 0.29 -1.53 -1.41
N ARG A 13 1.45 -1.36 -0.77
CA ARG A 13 2.38 -0.24 -1.01
C ARG A 13 3.13 -0.34 -2.33
N ASP A 14 3.58 -1.54 -2.69
CA ASP A 14 4.27 -1.83 -3.94
C ASP A 14 3.32 -1.73 -5.14
N GLY A 15 2.01 -1.75 -4.89
CA GLY A 15 0.99 -1.58 -5.92
C GLY A 15 0.90 -2.74 -6.87
N VAL A 16 1.33 -3.92 -6.43
CA VAL A 16 1.16 -5.21 -7.13
C VAL A 16 -0.31 -5.59 -7.29
N VAL A 17 -1.20 -4.98 -6.50
CA VAL A 17 -2.66 -5.14 -6.61
C VAL A 17 -3.21 -4.37 -7.82
N PRO A 18 -4.05 -4.99 -8.69
CA PRO A 18 -4.74 -4.29 -9.77
C PRO A 18 -5.61 -3.14 -9.24
N ALA A 19 -5.69 -2.03 -9.99
CA ALA A 19 -6.43 -0.84 -9.53
C ALA A 19 -7.91 -1.11 -9.21
N GLY A 20 -8.57 -1.94 -10.02
CA GLY A 20 -9.96 -2.35 -9.76
C GLY A 20 -10.16 -3.23 -8.52
N GLU A 21 -9.08 -3.74 -7.92
CA GLU A 21 -9.09 -4.61 -6.75
C GLU A 21 -8.50 -3.94 -5.51
N LEU A 22 -7.99 -2.71 -5.63
CA LEU A 22 -7.35 -1.95 -4.54
C LEU A 22 -8.29 -1.82 -3.34
N GLY A 23 -9.53 -1.38 -3.56
CA GLY A 23 -10.50 -1.21 -2.48
C GLY A 23 -10.81 -2.51 -1.73
N ALA A 24 -10.91 -3.63 -2.44
CA ALA A 24 -11.15 -4.94 -1.83
C ALA A 24 -9.94 -5.40 -0.97
N HIS A 25 -8.72 -5.25 -1.48
CA HIS A 25 -7.50 -5.61 -0.74
C HIS A 25 -7.27 -4.70 0.48
N CYS A 26 -7.48 -3.38 0.32
CA CYS A 26 -7.42 -2.44 1.43
C CYS A 26 -8.44 -2.80 2.51
N LEU A 27 -9.69 -3.11 2.13
CA LEU A 27 -10.71 -3.50 3.10
C LEU A 27 -10.34 -4.80 3.84
N ALA A 28 -9.84 -5.80 3.13
CA ALA A 28 -9.41 -7.07 3.73
C ALA A 28 -8.27 -6.84 4.75
N PHE A 29 -7.27 -6.03 4.40
CA PHE A 29 -6.20 -5.65 5.31
C PHE A 29 -6.70 -4.85 6.51
N CYS A 30 -7.51 -3.81 6.29
CA CYS A 30 -8.09 -3.01 7.37
C CYS A 30 -8.87 -3.89 8.36
N SER A 31 -9.72 -4.79 7.86
CA SER A 31 -10.49 -5.71 8.71
C SER A 31 -9.59 -6.66 9.50
N ALA A 32 -8.51 -7.17 8.89
CA ALA A 32 -7.58 -8.07 9.56
C ALA A 32 -6.87 -7.39 10.73
N VAL A 33 -6.32 -6.19 10.51
CA VAL A 33 -5.64 -5.41 11.55
C VAL A 33 -6.61 -4.98 12.65
N THR A 34 -7.81 -4.49 12.30
CA THR A 34 -8.83 -4.11 13.28
C THR A 34 -9.22 -5.29 14.18
N ARG A 35 -9.46 -6.47 13.61
CA ARG A 35 -9.78 -7.66 14.41
C ARG A 35 -8.64 -8.04 15.35
N HIS A 36 -7.42 -8.06 14.83
CA HIS A 36 -6.23 -8.43 15.58
C HIS A 36 -6.05 -7.54 16.82
N HIS A 37 -6.00 -6.22 16.63
CA HIS A 37 -5.80 -5.27 17.73
C HIS A 37 -6.98 -5.25 18.71
N THR A 38 -8.21 -5.39 18.21
CA THR A 38 -9.39 -5.50 19.09
C THR A 38 -9.32 -6.77 19.95
N GLY A 39 -8.89 -7.89 19.38
CA GLY A 39 -8.67 -9.12 20.12
C GLY A 39 -7.64 -8.94 21.23
N GLU A 40 -6.54 -8.26 20.94
CA GLU A 40 -5.51 -7.96 21.93
C GLU A 40 -6.00 -7.06 23.05
N ASP A 41 -6.65 -5.95 22.71
CA ASP A 41 -7.18 -4.98 23.68
C ASP A 41 -8.19 -5.61 24.63
N LEU A 42 -9.09 -6.45 24.10
CA LEU A 42 -10.21 -6.98 24.87
C LEU A 42 -9.88 -8.27 25.61
N THR A 43 -8.88 -9.04 25.13
CA THR A 43 -8.62 -10.38 25.67
C THR A 43 -7.19 -10.56 26.16
N VAL A 44 -6.19 -10.24 25.33
CA VAL A 44 -4.78 -10.55 25.62
C VAL A 44 -4.20 -9.59 26.66
N PHE A 45 -4.37 -8.29 26.47
CA PHE A 45 -3.77 -7.27 27.33
C PHE A 45 -4.29 -7.31 28.76
N PRO A 46 -5.61 -7.48 29.04
CA PRO A 46 -6.09 -7.62 30.41
C PRO A 46 -5.47 -8.81 31.14
N GLU A 47 -5.33 -9.96 30.45
CA GLU A 47 -4.75 -11.16 31.03
C GLU A 47 -3.25 -10.99 31.32
N LEU A 48 -2.51 -10.43 30.36
CA LEU A 48 -1.09 -10.12 30.55
C LEU A 48 -0.89 -9.10 31.68
N ALA A 49 -1.72 -8.07 31.78
CA ALA A 49 -1.67 -7.06 32.85
C ALA A 49 -1.97 -7.64 34.24
N ALA A 50 -2.76 -8.73 34.32
CA ALA A 50 -3.05 -9.43 35.56
C ALA A 50 -1.86 -10.29 36.02
N ARG A 51 -1.24 -11.03 35.10
CA ARG A 51 -0.11 -11.95 35.40
C ARG A 51 1.24 -11.24 35.47
N HIS A 52 1.41 -10.17 34.70
CA HIS A 52 2.65 -9.40 34.56
C HIS A 52 2.39 -7.91 34.81
N PRO A 53 2.19 -7.49 36.08
CA PRO A 53 1.94 -6.09 36.43
C PRO A 53 3.00 -5.11 35.91
N GLU A 54 4.23 -5.56 35.74
CA GLU A 54 5.36 -4.81 35.18
C GLU A 54 5.16 -4.39 33.72
N LEU A 55 4.30 -5.08 32.97
CA LEU A 55 4.00 -4.77 31.57
C LEU A 55 2.88 -3.73 31.41
N ARG A 56 2.14 -3.36 32.46
CA ARG A 56 0.93 -2.53 32.34
C ARG A 56 1.14 -1.22 31.59
N SER A 57 2.22 -0.50 31.87
CA SER A 57 2.51 0.75 31.16
C SER A 57 2.74 0.50 29.68
N PHE A 58 3.48 -0.56 29.35
CA PHE A 58 3.77 -0.93 27.96
C PHE A 58 2.50 -1.37 27.21
N LEU A 59 1.64 -2.18 27.84
CA LEU A 59 0.36 -2.59 27.26
C LEU A 59 -0.58 -1.40 27.05
N HIS A 60 -0.58 -0.44 27.98
CA HIS A 60 -1.33 0.81 27.82
C HIS A 60 -0.81 1.65 26.65
N ASP A 61 0.51 1.69 26.44
CA ASP A 61 1.10 2.37 25.29
C ASP A 61 0.74 1.67 23.97
N LEU A 62 0.75 0.33 23.91
CA LEU A 62 0.27 -0.43 22.75
C LEU A 62 -1.21 -0.17 22.46
N ALA A 63 -2.07 -0.15 23.49
CA ALA A 63 -3.49 0.20 23.31
C ALA A 63 -3.68 1.63 22.78
N ARG A 64 -2.79 2.58 23.13
CA ARG A 64 -2.79 3.91 22.53
C ARG A 64 -2.40 3.86 21.05
N ASP A 65 -1.39 3.07 20.71
CA ASP A 65 -0.98 2.88 19.31
C ASP A 65 -2.13 2.27 18.49
N HIS A 66 -2.90 1.33 19.05
CA HIS A 66 -4.09 0.76 18.40
C HIS A 66 -5.12 1.83 18.02
N GLN A 67 -5.33 2.86 18.86
CA GLN A 67 -6.24 3.96 18.55
C GLN A 67 -5.71 4.84 17.39
N VAL A 68 -4.39 5.07 17.35
CA VAL A 68 -3.75 5.81 16.26
C VAL A 68 -3.90 5.04 14.95
N ILE A 69 -3.61 3.74 14.97
CA ILE A 69 -3.72 2.83 13.84
C ILE A 69 -5.18 2.74 13.36
N ALA A 70 -6.15 2.59 14.26
CA ALA A 70 -7.57 2.55 13.92
C ALA A 70 -8.01 3.83 13.19
N GLY A 71 -7.52 5.00 13.61
CA GLY A 71 -7.77 6.26 12.92
C GLY A 71 -7.18 6.30 11.49
N MET A 72 -5.99 5.72 11.29
CA MET A 72 -5.36 5.61 9.96
C MET A 72 -6.13 4.66 9.04
N LEU A 73 -6.52 3.49 9.55
CA LEU A 73 -7.31 2.50 8.81
C LEU A 73 -8.68 3.06 8.38
N ALA A 74 -9.33 3.86 9.24
CA ALA A 74 -10.58 4.53 8.91
C ALA A 74 -10.42 5.52 7.76
N ARG A 75 -9.35 6.33 7.76
CA ARG A 75 -9.04 7.25 6.65
C ARG A 75 -8.73 6.50 5.36
N LEU A 76 -7.94 5.44 5.43
CA LEU A 76 -7.60 4.63 4.26
C LEU A 76 -8.84 3.99 3.63
N THR A 77 -9.76 3.49 4.45
CA THR A 77 -11.04 2.94 3.98
C THR A 77 -11.88 4.00 3.28
N GLU A 78 -11.90 5.23 3.78
CA GLU A 78 -12.65 6.32 3.13
C GLU A 78 -12.04 6.71 1.78
N LEU A 79 -10.70 6.82 1.71
CA LEU A 79 -9.99 7.16 0.48
C LEU A 79 -10.21 6.12 -0.63
N THR A 80 -10.39 4.85 -0.27
CA THR A 80 -10.51 3.72 -1.21
C THR A 80 -11.95 3.33 -1.55
N ARG A 81 -12.96 3.83 -0.81
CA ARG A 81 -14.38 3.67 -1.17
C ARG A 81 -14.78 4.46 -2.42
N GLY A 82 -13.99 5.47 -2.79
CA GLY A 82 -14.18 6.26 -4.01
C GLY A 82 -13.88 5.49 -5.31
N GLU A 83 -13.29 4.29 -5.24
CA GLU A 83 -13.10 3.40 -6.39
C GLU A 83 -14.43 2.71 -6.75
N THR A 84 -15.15 3.22 -7.75
CA THR A 84 -16.16 2.42 -8.43
C THR A 84 -15.48 1.48 -9.44
N PRO A 85 -15.74 0.16 -9.43
CA PRO A 85 -15.25 -0.72 -10.48
C PRO A 85 -15.91 -0.37 -11.82
N GLY A 86 -15.10 0.04 -12.80
CA GLY A 86 -15.48 0.06 -14.22
C GLY A 86 -16.01 1.39 -14.78
N SER A 87 -15.10 2.32 -15.11
CA SER A 87 -15.31 3.26 -16.22
C SER A 87 -13.99 3.49 -16.96
N GLY A 88 -13.52 2.46 -17.65
CA GLY A 88 -12.44 2.52 -18.63
C GLY A 88 -12.89 1.82 -19.91
N THR A 89 -13.86 2.43 -20.60
CA THR A 89 -14.31 1.96 -21.92
C THR A 89 -13.16 2.04 -22.92
N GLY A 90 -12.78 0.88 -23.46
CA GLY A 90 -12.52 0.68 -24.88
C GLY A 90 -11.39 1.48 -25.53
N THR A 91 -10.25 0.81 -25.73
CA THR A 91 -9.34 1.05 -26.84
C THR A 91 -10.09 1.00 -28.18
N GLY A 92 -10.08 2.11 -28.93
CA GLY A 92 -10.62 2.20 -30.29
C GLY A 92 -9.72 3.04 -31.19
N THR A 93 -8.50 2.59 -31.45
CA THR A 93 -7.68 3.11 -32.57
C THR A 93 -8.01 2.34 -33.84
N GLY A 94 -8.64 3.00 -34.81
CA GLY A 94 -8.84 2.47 -36.15
C GLY A 94 -9.70 3.38 -37.03
N GLY A 95 -9.05 4.28 -37.78
CA GLY A 95 -9.63 4.85 -39.01
C GLY A 95 -9.61 3.83 -40.17
N PRO A 96 -10.03 4.16 -41.41
CA PRO A 96 -10.18 5.52 -41.96
C PRO A 96 -11.50 5.84 -42.68
N ASP A 97 -11.73 7.14 -42.93
CA ASP A 97 -12.70 7.70 -43.89
C ASP A 97 -12.39 7.31 -45.34
N PRO A 98 -13.38 7.37 -46.25
CA PRO A 98 -13.30 8.46 -47.24
C PRO A 98 -14.66 9.07 -47.60
N GLY A 99 -14.82 10.37 -47.33
CA GLY A 99 -15.90 11.19 -47.88
C GLY A 99 -15.32 12.49 -48.44
N ALA A 100 -15.13 12.53 -49.76
CA ALA A 100 -14.61 13.69 -50.48
C ALA A 100 -15.69 14.77 -50.71
N SER A 101 -15.31 16.04 -50.56
CA SER A 101 -15.55 17.09 -51.58
C SER A 101 -15.04 18.48 -51.14
N GLY A 102 -14.22 19.12 -51.98
CA GLY A 102 -14.37 20.57 -52.24
C GLY A 102 -13.24 21.54 -51.91
N GLY A 103 -12.31 21.75 -52.87
CA GLY A 103 -11.99 23.09 -53.44
C GLY A 103 -10.92 24.00 -52.79
N PRO A 104 -10.24 24.88 -53.57
CA PRO A 104 -8.85 25.30 -53.31
C PRO A 104 -8.65 26.78 -52.93
N GLY A 105 -7.50 27.11 -52.34
CA GLY A 105 -7.04 28.50 -52.14
C GLY A 105 -5.54 28.62 -51.89
N ALA A 106 -4.87 29.35 -52.80
CA ALA A 106 -3.48 29.85 -52.81
C ALA A 106 -2.95 30.39 -51.46
N GLY A 107 -1.65 30.51 -51.16
CA GLY A 107 -0.39 30.42 -51.91
C GLY A 107 0.69 31.26 -51.19
N GLY A 108 1.98 30.98 -51.42
CA GLY A 108 3.06 32.01 -51.41
C GLY A 108 4.12 32.03 -50.28
N GLY A 109 5.40 31.90 -50.68
CA GLY A 109 6.61 32.53 -50.06
C GLY A 109 7.48 31.63 -49.17
N ARG A 110 8.65 31.09 -49.59
CA ARG A 110 10.03 31.69 -49.65
C ARG A 110 10.47 32.27 -48.29
N GLY A 111 11.64 31.99 -47.68
CA GLY A 111 12.86 31.26 -48.00
C GLY A 111 13.96 31.55 -46.95
N ALA A 112 15.17 30.99 -47.15
CA ALA A 112 16.46 31.19 -46.44
C ALA A 112 16.55 30.71 -44.97
N GLY A 113 17.64 30.15 -44.44
CA GLY A 113 19.02 29.91 -44.89
C GLY A 113 19.90 29.68 -43.64
N GLY A 114 21.09 29.07 -43.78
CA GLY A 114 22.22 29.29 -42.86
C GLY A 114 22.67 28.15 -41.93
N GLY A 115 23.62 27.34 -42.40
CA GLY A 115 24.99 27.23 -41.85
C GLY A 115 25.29 26.44 -40.55
N PRO A 116 26.55 26.00 -40.35
CA PRO A 116 26.90 24.82 -39.54
C PRO A 116 27.74 25.11 -38.29
N GLY A 117 27.84 24.15 -37.35
CA GLY A 117 28.93 24.12 -36.37
C GLY A 117 28.79 23.11 -35.23
N GLY A 118 29.89 22.39 -34.92
CA GLY A 118 30.20 21.98 -33.54
C GLY A 118 30.42 20.48 -33.24
N GLY A 119 31.61 19.97 -33.59
CA GLY A 119 32.56 19.17 -32.79
C GLY A 119 32.15 18.02 -31.80
N PRO A 120 32.99 16.98 -31.65
CA PRO A 120 32.76 15.80 -30.79
C PRO A 120 33.41 15.87 -29.40
N GLY A 121 32.88 15.15 -28.41
CA GLY A 121 33.59 14.86 -27.16
C GLY A 121 32.79 14.08 -26.10
N GLY A 122 33.35 12.96 -25.62
CA GLY A 122 32.87 12.24 -24.43
C GLY A 122 33.09 10.72 -24.53
N GLY A 123 34.16 10.22 -23.89
CA GLY A 123 34.69 8.86 -24.07
C GLY A 123 33.96 7.72 -23.33
N PRO A 124 34.47 6.47 -23.47
CA PRO A 124 33.90 5.29 -22.86
C PRO A 124 34.42 5.07 -21.44
N GLY A 125 33.51 5.01 -20.46
CA GLY A 125 33.76 4.53 -19.11
C GLY A 125 32.84 3.36 -18.80
N GLY A 126 33.19 2.17 -19.29
CA GLY A 126 32.53 0.92 -18.92
C GLY A 126 33.05 0.42 -17.58
N GLY A 127 32.18 0.34 -16.59
CA GLY A 127 32.38 -0.46 -15.37
C GLY A 127 31.50 -1.71 -15.43
N PRO A 128 31.98 -2.89 -15.02
CA PRO A 128 31.16 -4.09 -14.93
C PRO A 128 30.36 -4.07 -13.62
N GLY A 129 29.04 -4.20 -13.75
CA GLY A 129 28.13 -4.32 -12.62
C GLY A 129 26.79 -4.85 -13.06
N ALA A 130 26.78 -6.05 -13.66
CA ALA A 130 25.56 -6.80 -13.92
C ALA A 130 24.97 -7.28 -12.59
N GLY A 131 24.05 -6.49 -12.04
CA GLY A 131 23.02 -6.96 -11.12
C GLY A 131 21.67 -6.76 -11.83
N GLY A 132 20.96 -7.85 -12.10
CA GLY A 132 19.63 -7.82 -12.72
C GLY A 132 18.68 -6.90 -11.96
N GLY A 133 17.93 -6.08 -12.70
CA GLY A 133 17.07 -5.06 -12.11
C GLY A 133 15.76 -5.60 -11.54
N PRO A 134 14.94 -4.74 -10.91
CA PRO A 134 13.51 -4.72 -11.14
C PRO A 134 13.23 -3.86 -12.37
N GLY A 135 12.25 -4.28 -13.18
CA GLY A 135 11.74 -3.47 -14.29
C GLY A 135 11.36 -2.07 -13.81
N ALA A 136 11.38 -1.11 -14.74
CA ALA A 136 10.86 0.22 -14.52
C ALA A 136 9.41 0.13 -14.05
N GLY A 137 9.20 0.07 -12.73
CA GLY A 137 7.91 0.17 -12.09
C GLY A 137 7.45 1.60 -12.25
N GLY A 138 6.81 1.90 -13.38
CA GLY A 138 6.06 3.13 -13.54
C GLY A 138 5.13 3.24 -12.33
N GLN A 139 5.23 4.35 -11.61
CA GLN A 139 4.32 4.63 -10.51
C GLN A 139 2.91 4.44 -11.04
N ARG A 140 2.13 3.53 -10.43
CA ARG A 140 0.71 3.47 -10.70
C ARG A 140 0.11 4.80 -10.24
N THR A 141 -0.16 5.67 -11.20
CA THR A 141 -0.71 7.01 -10.99
C THR A 141 -2.23 7.01 -10.90
N ASP A 142 -2.85 5.82 -10.84
CA ASP A 142 -4.31 5.66 -10.85
C ASP A 142 -4.93 5.55 -9.45
N TRP A 143 -4.15 5.72 -8.39
CA TRP A 143 -4.67 5.66 -7.02
C TRP A 143 -5.41 6.94 -6.66
N PRO A 144 -6.43 6.85 -5.79
CA PRO A 144 -7.00 8.04 -5.19
C PRO A 144 -5.93 8.85 -4.47
N ALA A 145 -6.03 10.17 -4.57
CA ALA A 145 -5.10 11.09 -3.95
C ALA A 145 -5.01 10.81 -2.44
N GLY A 146 -3.79 10.69 -1.91
CA GLY A 146 -3.55 10.49 -0.48
C GLY A 146 -3.44 9.03 -0.03
N VAL A 147 -3.93 8.04 -0.80
CA VAL A 147 -3.85 6.61 -0.40
C VAL A 147 -2.41 6.17 -0.13
N ARG A 148 -1.48 6.53 -1.02
CA ARG A 148 -0.06 6.19 -0.85
C ARG A 148 0.55 6.81 0.40
N ALA A 149 0.26 8.08 0.65
CA ALA A 149 0.77 8.78 1.83
C ALA A 149 0.21 8.19 3.13
N GLU A 150 -1.07 7.80 3.15
CA GLU A 150 -1.68 7.15 4.31
C GLU A 150 -1.09 5.75 4.54
N LEU A 151 -0.88 4.96 3.49
CA LEU A 151 -0.22 3.64 3.58
C LEU A 151 1.22 3.74 4.08
N ASP A 152 2.00 4.72 3.62
CA ASP A 152 3.37 4.95 4.09
C ASP A 152 3.42 5.36 5.56
N GLY A 153 2.51 6.24 5.99
CA GLY A 153 2.38 6.63 7.39
C GLY A 153 1.97 5.45 8.27
N LEU A 154 1.00 4.66 7.82
CA LEU A 154 0.55 3.47 8.52
C LEU A 154 1.67 2.42 8.66
N ALA A 155 2.47 2.20 7.60
CA ALA A 155 3.59 1.27 7.64
C ALA A 155 4.63 1.67 8.68
N ALA A 156 4.98 2.95 8.76
CA ALA A 156 5.93 3.44 9.75
C ALA A 156 5.44 3.19 11.19
N VAL A 157 4.14 3.41 11.46
CA VAL A 157 3.57 3.15 12.79
C VAL A 157 3.53 1.65 13.08
N LEU A 158 2.98 0.84 12.16
CA LEU A 158 2.88 -0.61 12.35
C LEU A 158 4.23 -1.29 12.52
N GLU A 159 5.28 -0.85 11.83
CA GLU A 159 6.62 -1.40 11.99
C GLU A 159 7.12 -1.25 13.44
N THR A 160 7.02 -0.03 13.99
CA THR A 160 7.45 0.25 15.36
C THR A 160 6.57 -0.46 16.41
N HIS A 161 5.26 -0.51 16.16
CA HIS A 161 4.29 -1.20 16.98
C HIS A 161 4.57 -2.71 17.06
N PHE A 162 4.64 -3.40 15.91
CA PHE A 162 4.91 -4.85 15.86
C PHE A 162 6.27 -5.19 16.46
N LEU A 163 7.30 -4.38 16.19
CA LEU A 163 8.64 -4.62 16.76
C LEU A 163 8.63 -4.52 18.30
N GLY A 164 7.86 -3.58 18.85
CA GLY A 164 7.68 -3.42 20.29
C GLY A 164 7.04 -4.66 20.90
N GLU A 165 5.94 -5.12 20.30
CA GLU A 165 5.20 -6.29 20.75
C GLU A 165 6.03 -7.57 20.66
N GLU A 166 6.66 -7.86 19.51
CA GLU A 166 7.48 -9.06 19.29
C GLU A 166 8.64 -9.15 20.28
N LYS A 167 9.32 -8.02 20.54
CA LYS A 167 10.47 -8.01 21.47
C LYS A 167 10.07 -8.23 22.91
N ARG A 168 8.90 -7.74 23.33
CA ARG A 168 8.54 -7.67 24.76
C ARG A 168 7.51 -8.72 25.16
N LEU A 169 6.58 -9.06 24.27
CA LEU A 169 5.47 -9.97 24.57
C LEU A 169 5.67 -11.37 24.02
N ALA A 170 6.39 -11.57 22.90
CA ALA A 170 6.51 -12.91 22.30
C ALA A 170 7.08 -13.95 23.28
N GLY A 171 8.11 -13.59 24.05
CA GLY A 171 8.68 -14.47 25.06
C GLY A 171 7.69 -14.79 26.20
N VAL A 172 6.89 -13.81 26.61
CA VAL A 172 5.89 -13.97 27.68
C VAL A 172 4.74 -14.86 27.20
N LEU A 173 4.21 -14.59 26.00
CA LEU A 173 3.14 -15.36 25.39
C LEU A 173 3.55 -16.81 25.12
N ASN A 174 4.78 -17.05 24.63
CA ASN A 174 5.30 -18.41 24.43
C ASN A 174 5.49 -19.18 25.75
N ALA A 175 5.61 -18.48 26.87
CA ALA A 175 5.71 -19.08 28.20
C ALA A 175 4.33 -19.32 28.84
N LEU A 176 3.24 -18.80 28.25
CA LEU A 176 1.88 -19.14 28.67
C LEU A 176 1.54 -20.57 28.24
N ASP A 177 0.89 -21.32 29.13
CA ASP A 177 0.37 -22.66 28.82
C ASP A 177 -0.63 -22.58 27.66
N PRO A 178 -0.57 -23.46 26.64
CA PRO A 178 -1.60 -23.55 25.60
C PRO A 178 -3.02 -23.80 26.13
N ALA A 179 -3.16 -24.25 27.39
CA ALA A 179 -4.43 -24.32 28.10
C ALA A 179 -5.00 -22.95 28.54
N VAL A 180 -4.23 -21.86 28.41
CA VAL A 180 -4.76 -20.49 28.46
C VAL A 180 -5.64 -20.31 27.23
N ASN A 181 -6.91 -20.63 27.43
CA ASN A 181 -7.94 -20.59 26.42
C ASN A 181 -8.28 -19.12 26.11
N LEU A 182 -7.47 -18.48 25.27
CA LEU A 182 -7.79 -17.20 24.65
C LEU A 182 -8.86 -17.44 23.57
N THR A 183 -10.07 -17.88 23.97
CA THR A 183 -11.16 -18.29 23.07
C THR A 183 -11.74 -17.18 22.19
N GLY A 184 -11.16 -15.97 22.19
CA GLY A 184 -11.67 -14.84 21.42
C GLY A 184 -11.28 -14.84 19.94
N PHE A 185 -10.39 -15.72 19.49
CA PHE A 185 -9.83 -15.64 18.14
C PHE A 185 -10.69 -16.31 17.04
N GLU A 186 -11.60 -17.23 17.38
CA GLU A 186 -12.32 -18.08 16.41
C GLU A 186 -13.73 -17.54 16.04
N ASP A 187 -14.31 -16.61 16.80
CA ASP A 187 -15.76 -16.31 16.75
C ASP A 187 -16.18 -15.12 15.86
N VAL A 188 -15.35 -14.73 14.89
CA VAL A 188 -15.69 -13.63 13.95
C VAL A 188 -15.50 -14.01 12.48
N ALA A 189 -15.16 -15.27 12.17
CA ALA A 189 -14.91 -15.73 10.80
C ALA A 189 -16.15 -15.77 9.87
N ASP A 190 -17.33 -15.31 10.30
CA ASP A 190 -18.58 -15.47 9.56
C ASP A 190 -19.29 -14.13 9.26
N PHE A 191 -18.66 -13.31 8.41
CA PHE A 191 -19.38 -12.30 7.63
C PHE A 191 -18.75 -12.27 6.24
N SER A 192 -19.15 -13.27 5.45
CA SER A 192 -18.94 -13.33 4.01
C SER A 192 -20.19 -12.88 3.26
#